data_AF-A0A537YL22-F1
#
_entry.id   AF-A0A537YL22-F1
#
_cell.length_a   1.000
_cell.length_b   1.000
_cell.length_c   1.000
_cell.angle_alpha   90.00
_cell.angle_beta   90.00
_cell.angle_gamma   90.00
#
_symmetry.space_group_name_H-M   'P 1'
#
loop_
_entity.id
_entity.type
_entity.pdbx_description
1 polymer ?
#
loop_
_entity_poly.entity_id
_entity_poly.type
_entity_poly.pdbx_seq_one_letter_code
_entity_poly.pdbx_strand_id
1 'polypeptide(L)'
;MEPVSAESPAAAAPFSIEKVRAAFPALEREVNGQPVAYLDSGASSQRVLASIQAVDRYERRHHSNVHRGSHTLSAEATEAYEGARATVADHIGAADRREVVFVRNATE
;
A
#
# COMPACT_ATOMS: atom_id res chain seq x y z
N MET A 1 -12.04 23.96 40.26
CA MET A 1 -12.00 22.84 39.31
C MET A 1 -12.62 23.35 38.03
N GLU A 2 -11.81 23.89 37.13
CA GLU A 2 -12.31 24.43 35.86
C GLU A 2 -12.64 23.28 34.91
N PRO A 3 -13.71 23.40 34.09
CA PRO A 3 -14.04 22.37 33.13
C PRO A 3 -13.00 22.42 32.01
N VAL A 4 -12.37 21.27 31.74
CA VAL A 4 -11.55 21.07 30.55
C VAL A 4 -12.50 21.10 29.34
N SER A 5 -12.50 22.21 28.60
CA SER A 5 -13.16 22.29 27.30
C SER A 5 -12.58 21.21 26.39
N ALA A 6 -13.43 20.27 25.99
CA ALA A 6 -13.09 19.31 24.94
C ALA A 6 -12.94 20.08 23.62
N GLU A 7 -11.71 20.18 23.11
CA GLU A 7 -11.48 20.58 21.72
C GLU A 7 -12.20 19.57 20.81
N SER A 8 -13.14 20.08 20.02
CA SER A 8 -13.75 19.31 18.93
C SER A 8 -12.65 18.91 17.95
N PRO A 9 -12.63 17.66 17.46
CA PRO A 9 -11.68 17.25 16.43
C PRO A 9 -11.87 18.17 15.21
N ALA A 10 -10.78 18.82 14.80
CA ALA A 10 -10.75 19.65 13.60
C ALA A 10 -11.36 18.87 12.43
N ALA A 11 -12.33 19.47 11.74
CA ALA A 11 -13.01 18.84 10.62
C ALA A 11 -11.97 18.36 9.60
N ALA A 12 -11.91 17.03 9.39
CA ALA A 12 -11.03 16.43 8.41
C ALA A 12 -11.27 17.09 7.04
N ALA A 13 -10.19 17.37 6.31
CA ALA A 13 -10.29 17.95 4.97
C ALA A 13 -11.25 17.11 4.09
N PRO A 14 -12.08 17.74 3.24
CA PRO A 14 -13.05 17.03 2.43
C PRO A 14 -12.33 16.04 1.50
N PHE A 15 -12.93 14.85 1.34
CA PHE A 15 -12.46 13.83 0.41
C PHE A 15 -12.50 14.37 -1.03
N SER A 16 -11.35 14.36 -1.73
CA SER A 16 -11.24 14.81 -3.13
C SER A 16 -11.01 13.62 -4.05
N ILE A 17 -11.98 13.36 -4.91
CA ILE A 17 -11.92 12.25 -5.87
C ILE A 17 -10.86 12.49 -6.95
N GLU A 18 -10.59 13.74 -7.30
CA GLU A 18 -9.62 14.19 -8.29
C GLU A 18 -8.21 13.84 -7.82
N LYS A 19 -7.89 14.10 -6.54
CA LYS A 19 -6.62 13.70 -5.94
C LYS A 19 -6.44 12.17 -5.94
N VAL A 20 -7.52 11.44 -5.64
CA VAL A 20 -7.48 9.97 -5.66
C VAL A 20 -7.26 9.47 -7.09
N ARG A 21 -7.99 9.97 -8.08
CA ARG A 21 -7.85 9.59 -9.50
C ARG A 21 -6.45 9.86 -10.04
N ALA A 22 -5.87 11.01 -9.71
CA ALA A 22 -4.50 11.37 -10.11
C ALA A 22 -3.43 10.42 -9.57
N ALA A 23 -3.74 9.63 -8.52
CA ALA A 23 -2.83 8.64 -8.00
C ALA A 23 -2.81 7.33 -8.82
N PHE A 24 -3.70 7.16 -9.81
CA PHE A 24 -3.78 5.96 -10.66
C PHE A 24 -3.42 6.31 -12.12
N PRO A 25 -2.16 6.15 -12.55
CA PRO A 25 -1.72 6.57 -13.89
C PRO A 25 -2.50 5.92 -15.04
N ALA A 26 -2.98 4.68 -14.84
CA ALA A 26 -3.77 3.98 -15.85
C ALA A 26 -5.09 4.69 -16.19
N LEU A 27 -5.64 5.51 -15.28
CA LEU A 27 -6.90 6.22 -15.45
C LEU A 27 -6.77 7.51 -16.28
N GLU A 28 -5.55 7.93 -16.62
CA GLU A 28 -5.27 9.08 -17.50
C GLU A 28 -5.32 8.70 -18.98
N ARG A 29 -5.36 7.39 -19.28
CA ARG A 29 -5.30 6.89 -20.65
C ARG A 29 -6.62 7.04 -21.40
N GLU A 30 -6.49 7.08 -22.72
CA GLU A 30 -7.61 6.87 -23.64
C GLU A 30 -7.64 5.43 -24.16
N VAL A 31 -8.84 4.91 -24.37
CA VAL A 31 -9.13 3.63 -25.03
C VAL A 31 -10.16 3.89 -26.11
N ASN A 32 -9.86 3.50 -27.35
CA ASN A 32 -10.71 3.78 -28.51
C ASN A 32 -11.02 5.28 -28.70
N GLY A 33 -10.04 6.14 -28.38
CA GLY A 33 -10.18 7.60 -28.48
C GLY A 33 -11.13 8.21 -27.46
N GLN A 34 -11.43 7.52 -26.35
CA GLN A 34 -12.27 8.01 -25.25
C GLN A 34 -11.54 7.85 -23.90
N PRO A 35 -11.77 8.75 -22.92
CA PRO A 35 -11.22 8.61 -21.58
C PRO A 35 -11.62 7.27 -20.96
N VAL A 36 -10.68 6.59 -20.30
CA VAL A 36 -10.94 5.29 -19.71
C VAL A 36 -11.94 5.35 -18.55
N ALA A 37 -12.97 4.51 -18.62
CA ALA A 37 -13.89 4.21 -17.53
C ALA A 37 -13.69 2.75 -17.11
N TYR A 38 -12.83 2.51 -16.11
CA TYR A 38 -12.52 1.17 -15.64
C TYR A 38 -13.54 0.67 -14.61
N LEU A 39 -14.55 -0.07 -15.06
CA LEU A 39 -15.66 -0.57 -14.24
C LEU A 39 -15.55 -2.07 -13.87
N ASP A 40 -14.35 -2.63 -13.92
CA ASP A 40 -14.08 -4.06 -13.68
C ASP A 40 -13.14 -4.29 -12.48
N SER A 41 -13.18 -3.39 -11.48
CA SER A 41 -12.28 -3.46 -10.32
C SER A 41 -12.53 -4.67 -9.41
N GLY A 42 -13.69 -5.31 -9.54
CA GLY A 42 -14.02 -6.55 -8.83
C GLY A 42 -13.23 -7.76 -9.32
N ALA A 43 -12.79 -7.77 -10.58
CA ALA A 43 -11.88 -8.78 -11.10
C ALA A 43 -10.43 -8.50 -10.67
N SER A 44 -9.96 -7.26 -10.85
CA SER A 44 -8.69 -6.76 -10.31
C SER A 44 -8.66 -5.24 -10.34
N SER A 45 -8.04 -4.61 -9.34
CA SER A 45 -8.00 -3.14 -9.25
C SER A 45 -6.75 -2.54 -9.89
N GLN A 46 -6.89 -1.36 -10.51
CA GLN A 46 -5.76 -0.57 -10.99
C GLN A 46 -4.75 -0.30 -9.85
N ARG A 47 -3.48 -0.12 -10.21
CA ARG A 47 -2.40 0.12 -9.25
C ARG A 47 -2.19 1.62 -9.03
N VAL A 48 -2.11 2.02 -7.77
CA VAL A 48 -1.71 3.37 -7.37
C VAL A 48 -0.21 3.56 -7.65
N LEU A 49 0.20 4.77 -8.05
CA LEU A 49 1.58 5.11 -8.39
C LEU A 49 2.57 4.75 -7.28
N ALA A 50 2.20 4.99 -6.02
CA ALA A 50 3.04 4.67 -4.86
C ALA A 50 3.38 3.16 -4.78
N SER A 51 2.43 2.28 -5.12
CA SER A 51 2.65 0.83 -5.14
C SER A 51 3.60 0.42 -6.27
N ILE A 52 3.44 1.01 -7.45
CA ILE A 52 4.33 0.78 -8.59
C ILE A 52 5.76 1.20 -8.23
N GLN A 53 5.92 2.40 -7.65
CA GLN A 53 7.22 2.94 -7.26
C GLN A 53 7.87 2.15 -6.12
N ALA A 54 7.09 1.57 -5.21
CA ALA A 54 7.63 0.72 -4.14
C ALA A 54 8.27 -0.54 -4.72
N VAL A 55 7.59 -1.21 -5.66
CA VAL A 55 8.12 -2.40 -6.35
C VAL A 55 9.35 -2.02 -7.17
N ASP A 56 9.28 -0.97 -8.00
CA ASP A 56 10.42 -0.51 -8.80
C ASP A 56 11.65 -0.19 -7.95
N ARG A 57 11.46 0.50 -6.80
CA ARG A 57 12.53 0.81 -5.86
C ARG A 57 13.14 -0.43 -5.24
N TYR A 58 12.32 -1.38 -4.81
CA TYR A 58 12.79 -2.65 -4.24
C TYR A 58 13.66 -3.39 -5.25
N GLU A 59 13.17 -3.58 -6.47
CA GLU A 59 13.89 -4.29 -7.52
C GLU A 59 15.22 -3.61 -7.88
N ARG A 60 15.24 -2.28 -7.95
CA ARG A 60 16.45 -1.53 -8.33
C ARG A 60 17.49 -1.42 -7.23
N ARG A 61 17.10 -1.50 -5.95
CA ARG A 61 17.98 -1.12 -4.82
C ARG A 61 18.15 -2.18 -3.74
N HIS A 62 17.14 -2.99 -3.49
CA HIS A 62 17.06 -3.84 -2.30
C HIS A 62 16.88 -5.32 -2.63
N HIS A 63 16.74 -5.70 -3.90
CA HIS A 63 16.44 -7.07 -4.31
C HIS A 63 17.46 -8.07 -3.77
N SER A 64 17.01 -8.94 -2.87
CA SER A 64 17.78 -10.07 -2.34
C SER A 64 16.86 -11.12 -1.72
N ASN A 65 17.41 -12.31 -1.44
CA ASN A 65 16.71 -13.29 -0.63
C ASN A 65 16.57 -12.80 0.82
N VAL A 66 15.35 -12.83 1.33
CA VAL A 66 15.04 -12.49 2.72
C VAL A 66 15.51 -13.61 3.67
N HIS A 67 15.95 -13.22 4.87
CA HIS A 67 16.32 -14.05 6.02
C HIS A 67 17.50 -14.99 5.80
N ARG A 68 18.15 -14.95 4.64
CA ARG A 68 19.14 -15.95 4.21
C ARG A 68 20.52 -15.38 3.85
N GLY A 69 20.80 -14.13 4.17
CA GLY A 69 22.09 -13.51 3.89
C GLY A 69 22.67 -12.75 5.08
N SER A 70 24.00 -12.80 5.22
CA SER A 70 24.77 -12.01 6.18
C SER A 70 25.20 -10.64 5.63
N HIS A 71 24.77 -10.30 4.41
CA HIS A 71 25.16 -9.09 3.70
C HIS A 71 24.05 -8.03 3.71
N THR A 72 24.43 -6.77 3.50
CA THR A 72 23.55 -5.59 3.61
C THR A 72 22.26 -5.72 2.82
N LEU A 73 22.32 -6.09 1.53
CA LEU A 73 21.10 -6.21 0.71
C LEU A 73 20.10 -7.25 1.24
N SER A 74 20.57 -8.34 1.89
CA SER A 74 19.66 -9.33 2.48
C SER A 74 19.00 -8.78 3.75
N ALA A 75 19.73 -8.02 4.56
CA ALA A 75 19.17 -7.35 5.73
C ALA A 75 18.11 -6.31 5.31
N GLU A 76 18.40 -5.47 4.31
CA GLU A 76 17.46 -4.48 3.77
C GLU A 76 16.20 -5.14 3.18
N ALA A 77 16.37 -6.22 2.41
CA ALA A 77 15.23 -6.99 1.87
C ALA A 77 14.36 -7.56 2.99
N THR A 78 14.97 -8.14 4.03
CA THR A 78 14.26 -8.67 5.20
C THR A 78 13.51 -7.59 5.95
N GLU A 79 14.12 -6.43 6.17
CA GLU A 79 13.47 -5.32 6.84
C GLU A 79 12.25 -4.83 6.05
N ALA A 80 12.38 -4.66 4.73
CA ALA A 80 11.26 -4.27 3.87
C ALA A 80 10.11 -5.30 3.90
N TYR A 81 10.44 -6.59 3.86
CA TYR A 81 9.46 -7.68 3.87
C TYR A 81 8.72 -7.78 5.22
N GLU A 82 9.44 -7.73 6.34
CA GLU A 82 8.84 -7.78 7.67
C GLU A 82 8.13 -6.47 8.05
N GLY A 83 8.56 -5.33 7.48
CA GLY A 83 7.85 -4.06 7.56
C GLY A 83 6.50 -4.10 6.83
N ALA A 84 6.44 -4.75 5.66
CA ALA A 84 5.17 -5.00 4.98
C ALA A 84 4.26 -5.91 5.80
N ARG A 85 4.81 -6.95 6.47
CA ARG A 85 4.03 -7.81 7.39
C ARG A 85 3.41 -7.02 8.54
N ALA A 86 4.20 -6.15 9.18
CA ALA A 86 3.70 -5.28 10.24
C ALA A 86 2.58 -4.34 9.74
N THR A 87 2.77 -3.73 8.56
CA THR A 87 1.75 -2.86 7.94
C THR A 87 0.42 -3.60 7.72
N VAL A 88 0.48 -4.85 7.24
CA VAL A 88 -0.73 -5.68 7.06
C VAL A 88 -1.38 -6.02 8.40
N ALA A 89 -0.58 -6.40 9.41
CA ALA A 89 -1.07 -6.71 10.74
C ALA A 89 -1.84 -5.52 11.34
N ASP A 90 -1.30 -4.31 11.26
CA ASP A 90 -1.94 -3.08 11.71
C ASP A 90 -3.22 -2.79 10.91
N HIS A 91 -3.20 -2.99 9.59
CA HIS A 91 -4.34 -2.75 8.72
C HIS A 91 -5.56 -3.62 9.06
N ILE A 92 -5.33 -4.89 9.39
CA ILE A 92 -6.40 -5.84 9.72
C ILE A 92 -6.67 -5.95 11.23
N GLY A 93 -5.91 -5.25 12.07
CA GLY A 93 -6.04 -5.28 13.53
C GLY A 93 -5.59 -6.60 14.18
N ALA A 94 -4.57 -7.26 13.63
CA ALA A 94 -3.97 -8.46 14.24
C ALA A 94 -3.23 -8.09 15.54
N ALA A 95 -3.22 -9.00 16.52
CA ALA A 95 -2.55 -8.76 17.80
C ALA A 95 -1.03 -8.88 17.69
N ASP A 96 -0.56 -9.70 16.74
CA ASP A 96 0.85 -9.88 16.44
C ASP A 96 1.08 -10.07 14.94
N ARG A 97 2.11 -9.42 14.38
CA ARG A 97 2.48 -9.60 12.97
C ARG A 97 2.77 -11.06 12.60
N ARG A 98 3.16 -11.91 13.54
CA ARG A 98 3.40 -13.35 13.34
C ARG A 98 2.12 -14.12 12.99
N GLU A 99 0.95 -13.55 13.23
CA GLU A 99 -0.35 -14.10 12.82
C GLU A 99 -0.61 -13.88 11.32
N VAL A 100 0.13 -12.98 10.67
CA VAL A 100 0.01 -12.71 9.23
C VAL A 100 0.91 -13.65 8.44
N VAL A 101 0.32 -14.46 7.55
CA VAL A 101 1.04 -15.33 6.62
C VAL A 101 0.86 -14.81 5.20
N PHE A 102 1.98 -14.58 4.50
CA PHE A 102 1.93 -14.18 3.10
C PHE A 102 1.74 -15.41 2.21
N VAL A 103 0.68 -15.39 1.41
CA VAL A 103 0.36 -16.37 0.37
C VAL A 103 0.20 -15.65 -0.97
N ARG A 104 0.09 -16.40 -2.06
CA ARG A 104 0.00 -15.83 -3.41
C ARG A 104 -1.30 -15.06 -3.67
N ASN A 105 -2.41 -15.58 -3.15
CA ASN A 105 -3.76 -15.05 -3.33
C ASN A 105 -4.69 -15.60 -2.24
N ALA A 106 -5.95 -15.18 -2.22
CA ALA A 106 -6.93 -15.62 -1.23
C ALA A 106 -7.41 -17.08 -1.39
N THR A 107 -7.07 -17.77 -2.48
CA THR A 107 -7.52 -19.14 -2.76
C THR A 107 -6.54 -20.21 -2.25
N GLU A 108 -5.26 -19.89 -2.22
CA GLU A 108 -4.18 -20.74 -1.65
C GLU A 108 -4.31 -20.88 -0.14
#